data_AF-A0A0B1U1W1-F1
#
_entry.id   AF-A0A0B1U1W1-F1
#
_cell.length_a   1.000
_cell.length_b   1.000
_cell.length_c   1.000
_cell.angle_alpha   90.00
_cell.angle_beta   90.00
_cell.angle_gamma   90.00
#
_symmetry.space_group_name_H-M   'P 1'
#
loop_
_entity.id
_entity.type
_entity.pdbx_description
1 polymer ?
#
loop_
_entity_poly.entity_id
_entity_poly.type
_entity_poly.pdbx_seq_one_letter_code
_entity_poly.pdbx_strand_id
1 'polypeptide(L)'
;MILRCRLCHADIAAFDPARLSLPLASAGFGPLAPGFAPPFVPDAAWEEVRCPHCRHHPQGYDPAGQGSLATDAGEFLLPRPVAAQAKRTSAKRGN
;
A
#
# COMPACT_ATOMS: atom_id res chain seq x y z
N MET A 1 4.51 -3.60 1.64
CA MET A 1 3.06 -3.57 1.33
C MET A 1 2.88 -3.30 -0.17
N ILE A 2 1.69 -3.59 -0.72
CA ILE A 2 1.38 -3.36 -2.15
C ILE A 2 0.35 -2.24 -2.26
N LEU A 3 0.62 -1.26 -3.12
CA LEU A 3 -0.32 -0.23 -3.55
C LEU A 3 -1.21 -0.81 -4.64
N ARG A 4 -2.52 -0.72 -4.45
CA ARG A 4 -3.53 -1.19 -5.41
C ARG A 4 -4.43 -0.05 -5.89
N CYS A 5 -4.96 -0.19 -7.10
CA CYS A 5 -6.00 0.70 -7.59
C CYS A 5 -7.33 0.41 -6.87
N ARG A 6 -8.03 1.44 -6.39
CA ARG A 6 -9.38 1.28 -5.82
C ARG A 6 -10.44 0.89 -6.84
N LEU A 7 -10.26 1.23 -8.12
CA LEU A 7 -11.29 1.00 -9.14
C LEU A 7 -11.11 -0.32 -9.89
N CYS A 8 -9.90 -0.60 -10.38
CA CYS A 8 -9.63 -1.83 -11.12
C CYS A 8 -8.94 -2.93 -10.31
N HIS A 9 -8.59 -2.64 -9.05
CA HIS A 9 -7.93 -3.56 -8.12
C HIS A 9 -6.56 -4.10 -8.56
N ALA A 10 -5.98 -3.54 -9.63
CA ALA A 10 -4.65 -3.92 -10.08
C ALA A 10 -3.58 -3.56 -9.04
N ASP A 11 -2.60 -4.45 -8.89
CA ASP A 11 -1.35 -4.18 -8.16
C ASP A 11 -0.54 -3.15 -8.96
N ILE A 12 -0.15 -2.06 -8.31
CA ILE A 12 0.53 -0.94 -8.98
C ILE A 12 1.98 -0.85 -8.56
N ALA A 13 2.24 -0.80 -7.25
CA ALA A 13 3.57 -0.53 -6.71
C ALA A 13 3.83 -1.29 -5.41
N ALA A 14 5.08 -1.55 -5.10
CA ALA A 14 5.49 -1.97 -3.77
C ALA A 14 5.93 -0.75 -2.94
N PHE A 15 5.63 -0.73 -1.65
CA PHE A 15 6.10 0.33 -0.76
C PHE A 15 6.38 -0.19 0.66
N ASP A 16 7.24 0.53 1.37
CA ASP A 16 7.51 0.32 2.79
C ASP A 16 6.86 1.46 3.59
N PRO A 17 5.82 1.17 4.41
CA PRO A 17 5.15 2.20 5.19
C PRO A 17 6.09 2.95 6.14
N ALA A 18 7.14 2.31 6.64
CA ALA A 18 8.11 2.95 7.53
C ALA A 18 8.96 4.02 6.81
N ARG A 19 8.97 4.01 5.48
CA ARG A 19 9.71 4.95 4.63
C ARG A 19 8.83 6.02 3.99
N LEU A 20 7.53 6.00 4.25
CA LEU A 20 6.61 7.02 3.75
C LEU A 20 6.59 8.22 4.69
N SER A 21 6.62 9.42 4.11
CA SER A 21 6.50 10.70 4.81
C SER A 21 5.50 11.60 4.10
N LEU A 22 4.85 12.50 4.83
CA LEU A 22 4.04 13.55 4.24
C LEU A 22 4.91 14.77 3.88
N PRO A 23 4.63 15.46 2.75
CA PRO A 23 3.67 15.08 1.70
C PRO A 23 4.13 13.82 0.95
N LEU A 24 3.17 13.01 0.49
CA LEU A 24 3.50 11.80 -0.25
C LEU A 24 4.09 12.15 -1.62
N ALA A 25 5.05 11.34 -2.05
CA ALA A 25 5.66 11.45 -3.37
C ALA A 25 5.80 10.07 -4.01
N SER A 26 5.85 10.03 -5.34
CA SER A 26 6.00 8.80 -6.11
C SER A 26 7.26 7.99 -5.72
N ALA A 27 8.31 8.67 -5.23
CA ALA A 27 9.55 8.06 -4.78
C ALA A 27 9.38 7.03 -3.63
N GLY A 28 8.28 7.11 -2.86
CA GLY A 28 7.93 6.11 -1.84
C GLY A 28 7.41 4.78 -2.41
N PHE A 29 7.13 4.73 -3.71
CA PHE A 29 6.47 3.62 -4.39
C PHE A 29 7.38 3.03 -5.49
N GLY A 30 7.92 1.85 -5.22
CA GLY A 30 8.83 1.12 -6.09
C GLY A 30 8.16 0.07 -6.97
N PRO A 31 8.94 -0.62 -7.83
CA PRO A 31 8.44 -1.70 -8.67
C PRO A 31 7.93 -2.88 -7.85
N LEU A 32 6.96 -3.63 -8.38
CA LEU A 32 6.34 -4.77 -7.70
C LEU A 32 7.33 -5.92 -7.45
N ALA A 33 8.33 -6.08 -8.31
CA ALA A 33 9.38 -7.08 -8.19
C ALA A 33 10.69 -6.59 -8.83
N PRO A 34 11.85 -7.18 -8.48
CA PRO A 34 13.12 -6.88 -9.13
C PRO A 34 13.04 -7.09 -10.65
N GLY A 35 13.58 -6.15 -11.42
CA GLY A 35 13.56 -6.19 -12.89
C GLY A 35 12.32 -5.59 -13.54
N PHE A 36 11.30 -5.19 -12.77
CA PHE A 36 10.14 -4.45 -13.30
C PHE A 36 10.42 -2.94 -13.32
N ALA A 37 9.83 -2.25 -14.29
CA ALA A 37 9.91 -0.79 -14.37
C ALA A 37 9.23 -0.13 -13.17
N PRO A 38 9.73 1.03 -12.71
CA PRO A 38 9.03 1.83 -11.72
C PRO A 38 7.62 2.19 -12.20
N PRO A 39 6.60 2.13 -11.32
CA PRO A 39 5.21 2.30 -11.74
C PRO A 39 4.84 3.75 -12.04
N PHE A 40 5.61 4.70 -11.54
CA PHE A 40 5.36 6.13 -11.62
C PHE A 40 6.59 6.89 -12.09
N VAL A 41 6.37 8.09 -12.61
CA VAL A 41 7.46 9.03 -12.93
C VAL A 41 8.16 9.41 -11.61
N PRO A 42 9.51 9.42 -11.57
CA PRO A 42 10.24 9.90 -10.42
C PRO A 42 9.80 11.31 -10.02
N ASP A 43 9.69 11.56 -8.72
CA ASP A 43 9.38 12.87 -8.14
C ASP A 43 8.01 13.47 -8.49
N ALA A 44 7.12 12.70 -9.13
CA ALA A 44 5.72 13.10 -9.30
C ALA A 44 5.03 13.30 -7.94
N ALA A 45 4.27 14.39 -7.83
CA ALA A 45 3.44 14.63 -6.66
C ALA A 45 2.37 13.53 -6.57
N TRP A 46 1.99 13.15 -5.35
CA TRP A 46 1.03 12.07 -5.15
C TRP A 46 -0.31 12.33 -5.84
N GLU A 47 -0.75 13.59 -5.87
CA GLU A 47 -1.96 14.08 -6.53
C GLU A 47 -1.92 13.89 -8.06
N GLU A 48 -0.73 13.72 -8.64
CA GLU A 48 -0.50 13.51 -10.09
C GLU A 48 -0.36 12.04 -10.45
N VAL A 49 -0.13 11.17 -9.46
CA VAL A 49 0.03 9.74 -9.66
C VAL A 49 -1.27 9.14 -10.21
N ARG A 50 -1.17 8.32 -11.25
CA ARG A 50 -2.30 7.61 -11.87
C ARG A 50 -2.01 6.13 -11.99
N CYS A 51 -3.03 5.30 -11.81
CA CYS A 51 -2.96 3.88 -12.09
C CYS A 51 -2.59 3.67 -13.58
N PRO A 52 -1.59 2.83 -13.89
CA PRO A 52 -1.19 2.58 -15.28
C PRO A 52 -2.26 1.84 -16.08
N HIS A 53 -3.19 1.14 -15.42
CA HIS A 53 -4.22 0.35 -16.07
C HIS A 53 -5.50 1.14 -16.38
N CYS A 54 -6.03 1.90 -15.42
CA CYS A 54 -7.32 2.60 -15.56
C CYS A 54 -7.21 4.12 -15.48
N ARG A 55 -6.00 4.68 -15.35
CA ARG A 55 -5.70 6.12 -15.30
C ARG A 55 -6.39 6.90 -14.18
N HIS A 56 -6.95 6.24 -13.17
CA HIS A 56 -7.49 6.89 -11.98
C HIS A 56 -6.44 7.03 -10.88
N HIS A 57 -6.64 8.01 -9.99
CA HIS A 57 -5.76 8.22 -8.84
C HIS A 57 -5.77 7.00 -7.90
N PRO A 58 -4.61 6.44 -7.53
CA PRO A 58 -4.57 5.26 -6.68
C PRO A 58 -4.82 5.64 -5.22
N GLN A 59 -5.89 5.10 -4.63
CA GLN A 59 -6.30 5.46 -3.28
C GLN A 59 -5.88 4.45 -2.19
N GLY A 60 -4.99 3.48 -2.49
CA GLY A 60 -4.51 2.50 -1.50
C GLY A 60 -5.58 1.49 -1.06
N TYR A 61 -5.37 0.20 -1.31
CA TYR A 61 -6.31 -0.86 -0.87
C TYR A 61 -5.55 -2.09 -0.39
N ASP A 62 -5.79 -2.49 0.86
CA ASP A 62 -5.61 -3.86 1.32
C ASP A 62 -7.01 -4.48 1.50
N PRO A 63 -7.35 -5.61 0.85
CA PRO A 63 -8.63 -6.30 1.04
C PRO A 63 -8.90 -6.77 2.48
N ALA A 64 -7.86 -6.91 3.32
CA ALA A 64 -8.01 -7.20 4.74
C ALA A 64 -8.01 -5.93 5.63
N GLY A 65 -7.74 -4.76 5.04
CA GLY A 65 -7.87 -3.43 5.64
C GLY A 65 -7.23 -3.20 7.00
N GLN A 66 -5.90 -3.24 7.16
CA GLN A 66 -5.25 -2.80 8.41
C GLN A 66 -3.81 -2.26 8.19
N GLY A 67 -3.53 -0.98 7.92
CA GLY A 67 -4.36 0.22 7.84
C GLY A 67 -3.49 1.45 8.09
N SER A 68 -3.54 2.53 7.31
CA SER A 68 -4.37 2.92 6.17
C SER A 68 -3.66 3.93 5.25
N LEU A 69 -4.17 4.14 4.04
CA LEU A 69 -3.65 5.11 3.09
C LEU A 69 -4.70 5.46 2.01
N ALA A 70 -5.18 6.70 1.96
CA ALA A 70 -5.88 7.35 0.84
C ALA A 70 -5.73 8.87 0.98
N THR A 71 -5.50 9.67 -0.07
CA THR A 71 -5.54 11.17 0.01
C THR A 71 -5.89 11.77 -1.37
N ASP A 72 -6.60 12.90 -1.47
CA ASP A 72 -6.07 14.29 -1.50
C ASP A 72 -6.26 15.16 -0.23
N ALA A 73 -6.81 14.63 0.87
CA ALA A 73 -6.67 15.23 2.22
C ALA A 73 -7.17 14.33 3.36
N GLY A 74 -7.35 13.03 3.13
CA GLY A 74 -7.63 12.06 4.19
C GLY A 74 -7.90 10.66 3.64
N GLU A 75 -7.55 9.54 4.29
CA GLU A 75 -6.69 9.38 5.47
C GLU A 75 -5.52 8.43 5.22
N PHE A 76 -4.37 8.82 5.76
CA PHE A 76 -3.11 8.08 5.80
C PHE A 76 -2.74 7.84 7.26
N LEU A 77 -2.68 6.59 7.72
CA LEU A 77 -1.97 6.27 8.95
C LEU A 77 -1.32 4.90 8.86
N LEU A 78 -0.02 4.80 8.63
CA LEU A 78 0.78 3.59 8.89
C LEU A 78 2.05 4.05 9.60
N PRO A 79 2.42 3.56 10.80
CA PRO A 79 2.95 2.20 11.01
C PRO A 79 2.52 1.51 12.33
N ARG A 80 2.54 0.17 12.46
CA ARG A 80 3.75 -0.57 12.86
C ARG A 80 3.66 -2.08 12.58
N PRO A 81 4.71 -2.69 12.00
CA PRO A 81 4.99 -4.09 12.20
C PRO A 81 5.94 -4.27 13.40
N VAL A 82 5.44 -4.81 14.51
CA VAL A 82 6.23 -5.69 15.38
C VAL A 82 5.50 -7.04 15.38
N ALA A 83 6.13 -8.05 14.78
CA ALA A 83 5.58 -9.38 14.63
C ALA A 83 5.17 -9.99 15.98
N ALA A 84 3.86 -10.15 16.23
CA ALA A 84 3.34 -10.96 17.33
C ALA A 84 1.91 -11.44 17.04
N GLN A 85 1.70 -12.16 15.94
CA GLN A 85 0.55 -13.05 15.81
C GLN A 85 1.05 -14.47 15.59
N ALA A 86 1.58 -15.09 16.66
CA ALA A 86 1.87 -16.52 16.67
C ALA A 86 1.78 -17.08 18.10
N LYS A 87 0.54 -17.32 18.56
CA LYS A 87 0.11 -18.61 19.10
C LYS A 87 -1.40 -18.58 19.36
N ARG A 88 -2.17 -18.83 18.30
CA ARG A 88 -3.47 -19.48 18.43
C ARG A 88 -3.20 -20.95 18.73
N THR A 89 -3.13 -21.34 19.99
CA THR A 89 -3.42 -22.74 20.37
C THR A 89 -4.85 -22.79 20.87
N SER A 90 -5.78 -22.90 19.91
CA SER A 90 -7.10 -23.44 20.18
C SER A 90 -6.92 -24.96 20.26
N ALA A 91 -6.91 -25.51 21.47
CA ALA A 91 -7.19 -26.92 21.69
C ALA A 91 -8.46 -27.00 22.53
N LYS A 92 -9.58 -27.27 21.86
CA LYS A 92 -10.87 -27.65 22.49
C LYS A 92 -11.07 -29.15 22.29
N ARG A 93 -11.07 -29.90 23.40
CA ARG A 93 -11.75 -31.19 23.70
C ARG A 93 -11.22 -31.60 25.09
N GLY A 94 -11.99 -31.81 26.15
CA GLY A 94 -13.33 -32.36 26.23
C GLY A 94 -13.26 -33.86 26.49
N ASN A 95 -13.02 -34.24 27.75
CA ASN A 95 -13.70 -35.30 28.52
C ASN A 95 -13.22 -35.25 29.97
#